data_AF-A0A2E9KMG9-F1
#
_entry.id   AF-A0A2E9KMG9-F1
#
_cell.length_a   1.000
_cell.length_b   1.000
_cell.length_c   1.000
_cell.angle_alpha   90.00
_cell.angle_beta   90.00
_cell.angle_gamma   90.00
#
_symmetry.space_group_name_H-M   'P 1'
#
loop_
_entity.id
_entity.type
_entity.pdbx_description
1 polymer ?
#
loop_
_entity_poly.entity_id
_entity_poly.type
_entity_poly.pdbx_seq_one_letter_code
_entity_poly.pdbx_strand_id
1 'polypeptide(L)'
;PIFDQTDWPEEGGLYCEINSQSADRCTSFEINLLDFFADPDPNHDLLLSVYDNEEIDSDDEYPVVISISADGMARYNPTSMSFFDPEISGWSISEAVFVASDQFSSKANSIPLSIQVIGIEFTVNIPDETRISEDEDAIFTGIGLPGRTVTATIGGTPVNSTVVSEDSTWSMGIPASRISGSATPQFKYGGMEYDGTKIIVSDSTSGGISMFVIIAIILVIAIGAFAYFFIEFEDDSALESDYNKDERPKVEEDRFVKDDDHPGWLWDNEKEEWVPEEENNQ
;
A
#
# COMPACT_ATOMS: atom_id res chain seq x y z
N PRO A 1 13.30 -35.24 16.20
CA PRO A 1 13.26 -33.99 15.41
C PRO A 1 13.67 -32.73 16.20
N ILE A 2 14.32 -31.79 15.51
CA ILE A 2 14.65 -30.43 15.95
C ILE A 2 14.21 -29.43 14.86
N PHE A 3 13.90 -28.20 15.27
CA PHE A 3 13.58 -27.09 14.38
C PHE A 3 14.63 -25.98 14.54
N ASP A 4 15.20 -25.54 13.43
CA ASP A 4 16.04 -24.35 13.34
C ASP A 4 15.21 -23.21 12.73
N GLN A 5 15.07 -22.12 13.49
CA GLN A 5 14.33 -20.94 13.06
C GLN A 5 15.19 -19.94 12.26
N THR A 6 16.47 -20.23 12.07
CA THR A 6 17.39 -19.36 11.33
C THR A 6 16.88 -19.21 9.89
N ASP A 7 16.69 -17.96 9.44
CA ASP A 7 16.15 -17.62 8.12
C ASP A 7 14.74 -18.16 7.82
N TRP A 8 13.98 -18.57 8.85
CA TRP A 8 12.58 -18.95 8.69
C TRP A 8 11.73 -17.73 8.32
N PRO A 9 10.94 -17.77 7.23
CA PRO A 9 10.04 -16.69 6.88
C PRO A 9 8.86 -16.64 7.84
N GLU A 10 8.59 -15.48 8.44
CA GLU A 10 7.37 -15.27 9.25
C GLU A 10 6.16 -14.91 8.36
N GLU A 11 6.42 -14.33 7.19
CA GLU A 11 5.40 -13.91 6.24
C GLU A 11 5.82 -14.19 4.79
N GLY A 12 4.85 -14.57 3.95
CA GLY A 12 4.99 -14.67 2.51
C GLY A 12 3.87 -13.91 1.78
N GLY A 13 4.20 -13.31 0.63
CA GLY A 13 3.23 -12.61 -0.21
C GLY A 13 3.01 -13.34 -1.54
N LEU A 14 1.75 -13.54 -1.91
CA LEU A 14 1.34 -14.10 -3.20
C LEU A 14 0.36 -13.16 -3.90
N TYR A 15 0.32 -13.27 -5.23
CA TYR A 15 -0.55 -12.47 -6.07
C TYR A 15 -1.46 -13.36 -6.90
N CYS A 16 -2.72 -12.96 -7.07
CA CYS A 16 -3.73 -13.65 -7.87
C CYS A 16 -4.48 -12.68 -8.77
N GLU A 17 -4.60 -13.01 -10.06
CA GLU A 17 -5.38 -12.22 -11.00
C GLU A 17 -6.88 -12.43 -10.79
N ILE A 18 -7.60 -11.38 -10.38
CA ILE A 18 -9.02 -11.51 -9.98
C ILE A 18 -9.96 -11.75 -11.17
N ASN A 19 -9.59 -11.26 -12.35
CA ASN A 19 -10.42 -11.38 -13.58
C ASN A 19 -9.99 -12.54 -14.50
N SER A 20 -9.01 -13.32 -14.08
CA SER A 20 -8.49 -14.45 -14.86
C SER A 20 -9.14 -15.75 -14.41
N GLN A 21 -9.53 -16.60 -15.36
CA GLN A 21 -10.00 -17.97 -15.07
C GLN A 21 -8.91 -19.02 -15.31
N SER A 22 -7.67 -18.59 -15.56
CA SER A 22 -6.58 -19.51 -15.83
C SER A 22 -6.21 -20.35 -14.61
N ALA A 23 -5.65 -21.53 -14.85
CA ALA A 23 -5.09 -22.37 -13.79
C ALA A 23 -3.79 -21.78 -13.20
N ASP A 24 -3.08 -20.96 -13.98
CA ASP A 24 -1.84 -20.26 -13.59
C ASP A 24 -2.10 -18.79 -13.20
N ARG A 25 -3.31 -18.47 -12.72
CA ARG A 25 -3.71 -17.09 -12.37
C ARG A 25 -3.05 -16.55 -11.09
N CYS A 26 -2.34 -17.38 -10.34
CA CYS A 26 -1.73 -17.03 -9.06
C CYS A 26 -0.25 -17.42 -9.03
N THR A 27 0.54 -16.69 -8.27
CA THR A 27 1.85 -17.17 -7.81
C THR A 27 1.68 -18.27 -6.76
N SER A 28 2.72 -19.07 -6.53
CA SER A 28 2.73 -20.12 -5.49
C SER A 28 3.80 -19.86 -4.46
N PHE A 29 3.54 -20.29 -3.23
CA PHE A 29 4.52 -20.30 -2.16
C PHE A 29 5.20 -21.67 -2.09
N GLU A 30 6.51 -21.69 -1.86
CA GLU A 30 7.33 -22.88 -1.75
C GLU A 30 8.37 -22.71 -0.64
N ILE A 31 8.52 -23.73 0.21
CA ILE A 31 9.55 -23.77 1.24
C ILE A 31 10.04 -25.21 1.41
N ASN A 32 11.35 -25.40 1.43
CA ASN A 32 11.94 -26.70 1.73
C ASN A 32 12.04 -26.88 3.25
N LEU A 33 11.15 -27.70 3.82
CA LEU A 33 11.09 -27.90 5.27
C LEU A 33 12.33 -28.61 5.82
N LEU A 34 13.05 -29.38 4.99
CA LEU A 34 14.28 -30.06 5.42
C LEU A 34 15.47 -29.12 5.59
N ASP A 35 15.35 -27.85 5.17
CA ASP A 35 16.34 -26.82 5.49
C ASP A 35 16.21 -26.35 6.96
N PHE A 36 15.05 -26.58 7.60
CA PHE A 36 14.72 -26.12 8.95
C PHE A 36 14.48 -27.25 9.94
N PHE A 37 14.02 -28.41 9.48
CA PHE A 37 13.79 -29.58 10.31
C PHE A 37 14.86 -30.65 10.08
N ALA A 38 15.41 -31.15 11.18
CA ALA A 38 16.37 -32.26 11.16
C ALA A 38 16.07 -33.28 12.27
N ASP A 39 16.51 -34.52 12.08
CA ASP A 39 16.56 -35.50 13.16
C ASP A 39 18.02 -35.74 13.58
N PRO A 40 18.39 -35.56 14.86
CA PRO A 40 19.75 -35.82 15.32
C PRO A 40 20.10 -37.31 15.34
N ASP A 41 19.09 -38.20 15.33
CA ASP A 41 19.32 -39.64 15.35
C ASP A 41 19.58 -40.19 13.93
N PRO A 42 20.59 -41.06 13.75
CA PRO A 42 20.99 -41.53 12.44
C PRO A 42 19.94 -42.47 11.80
N ASN A 43 19.69 -42.27 10.50
CA ASN A 43 18.75 -43.04 9.68
C ASN A 43 17.27 -42.94 10.11
N HIS A 44 16.88 -41.82 10.74
CA HIS A 44 15.47 -41.53 11.00
C HIS A 44 14.95 -40.53 9.97
N ASP A 45 13.95 -40.96 9.20
CA ASP A 45 13.24 -40.09 8.28
C ASP A 45 12.18 -39.28 9.05
N LEU A 46 12.01 -38.03 8.65
CA LEU A 46 10.97 -37.16 9.20
C LEU A 46 9.68 -37.31 8.39
N LEU A 47 8.57 -37.49 9.11
CA LEU A 47 7.24 -37.28 8.59
C LEU A 47 6.85 -35.81 8.82
N LEU A 48 6.66 -35.09 7.74
CA LEU A 48 6.31 -33.67 7.72
C LEU A 48 4.80 -33.50 7.48
N SER A 49 4.16 -32.64 8.25
CA SER A 49 2.74 -32.30 8.11
C SER A 49 2.49 -30.83 8.45
N VAL A 50 1.29 -30.34 8.13
CA VAL A 50 0.77 -29.08 8.68
C VAL A 50 -0.04 -29.41 9.92
N TYR A 51 0.09 -28.59 10.96
CA TYR A 51 -0.70 -28.69 12.17
C TYR A 51 -2.15 -28.26 11.88
N ASP A 52 -3.07 -28.98 12.50
CA ASP A 52 -4.51 -28.77 12.42
C ASP A 52 -5.00 -28.68 13.86
N ASN A 53 -5.51 -27.52 14.25
CA ASN A 53 -5.96 -27.28 15.60
C ASN A 53 -7.46 -27.53 15.67
N GLU A 54 -7.87 -28.61 16.36
CA GLU A 54 -9.28 -29.00 16.53
C GLU A 54 -10.18 -27.91 17.17
N GLU A 55 -9.60 -26.83 17.71
CA GLU A 55 -10.33 -25.68 18.26
C GLU A 55 -10.47 -24.49 17.29
N ILE A 56 -9.84 -24.52 16.11
CA ILE A 56 -9.76 -23.40 15.15
C ILE A 56 -10.20 -23.85 13.75
N ASP A 57 -11.50 -23.72 13.45
CA ASP A 57 -12.07 -24.11 12.14
C ASP A 57 -11.39 -23.45 10.91
N SER A 58 -10.60 -22.39 11.06
CA SER A 58 -9.93 -21.72 9.94
C SER A 58 -8.62 -22.36 9.49
N ASP A 59 -8.04 -23.28 10.28
CA ASP A 59 -6.84 -24.03 9.90
C ASP A 59 -7.14 -25.47 9.42
N ASP A 60 -8.39 -25.92 9.55
CA ASP A 60 -8.91 -27.20 9.02
C ASP A 60 -8.53 -27.43 7.54
N GLU A 61 -8.53 -26.37 6.72
CA GLU A 61 -8.17 -26.47 5.31
C GLU A 61 -6.65 -26.54 5.06
N TYR A 62 -5.80 -26.06 5.98
CA TYR A 62 -4.37 -25.88 5.73
C TYR A 62 -3.65 -27.20 5.40
N PRO A 63 -3.86 -28.32 6.11
CA PRO A 63 -3.30 -29.61 5.74
C PRO A 63 -3.79 -30.14 4.39
N VAL A 64 -4.91 -29.62 3.88
CA VAL A 64 -5.50 -30.03 2.60
C VAL A 64 -4.93 -29.22 1.44
N VAL A 65 -4.77 -27.90 1.63
CA VAL A 65 -4.33 -26.98 0.56
C VAL A 65 -2.82 -26.82 0.47
N ILE A 66 -2.08 -27.13 1.55
CA ILE A 66 -0.61 -27.14 1.55
C ILE A 66 -0.13 -28.57 1.32
N SER A 67 0.44 -28.81 0.14
CA SER A 67 1.04 -30.11 -0.18
C SER A 67 2.49 -30.16 0.27
N ILE A 68 2.91 -31.27 0.88
CA ILE A 68 4.31 -31.53 1.23
C ILE A 68 4.78 -32.77 0.46
N SER A 69 5.78 -32.63 -0.40
CA SER A 69 6.35 -33.75 -1.14
C SER A 69 7.34 -34.55 -0.30
N ALA A 70 7.68 -35.75 -0.78
CA ALA A 70 8.57 -36.68 -0.06
C ALA A 70 10.02 -36.16 0.12
N ASP A 71 10.43 -35.18 -0.68
CA ASP A 71 11.69 -34.45 -0.54
C ASP A 71 11.59 -33.26 0.43
N GLY A 72 10.45 -33.09 1.10
CA GLY A 72 10.22 -32.06 2.11
C GLY A 72 9.83 -30.68 1.58
N MET A 73 9.58 -30.54 0.28
CA MET A 73 9.09 -29.27 -0.27
C MET A 73 7.61 -29.08 0.06
N ALA A 74 7.31 -28.11 0.91
CA ALA A 74 5.95 -27.63 1.14
C ALA A 74 5.57 -26.61 0.06
N ARG A 75 4.35 -26.71 -0.46
CA ARG A 75 3.84 -25.87 -1.54
C ARG A 75 2.39 -25.49 -1.29
N TYR A 76 2.12 -24.20 -1.43
CA TYR A 76 0.78 -23.64 -1.41
C TYR A 76 0.48 -22.95 -2.74
N ASN A 77 -0.62 -23.37 -3.38
CA ASN A 77 -1.15 -22.71 -4.57
C ASN A 77 -2.53 -22.13 -4.20
N PRO A 78 -2.70 -20.80 -4.16
CA PRO A 78 -3.96 -20.18 -3.73
C PRO A 78 -5.21 -20.69 -4.43
N THR A 79 -5.08 -21.14 -5.69
CA THR A 79 -6.24 -21.68 -6.43
C THR A 79 -6.85 -22.93 -5.81
N SER A 80 -6.12 -23.68 -4.97
CA SER A 80 -6.71 -24.81 -4.22
C SER A 80 -7.69 -24.36 -3.14
N MET A 81 -7.64 -23.10 -2.68
CA MET A 81 -8.62 -22.58 -1.74
C MET A 81 -9.98 -22.29 -2.38
N SER A 82 -10.05 -22.18 -3.72
CA SER A 82 -11.31 -21.96 -4.44
C SER A 82 -12.38 -23.04 -4.24
N PHE A 83 -11.99 -24.22 -3.73
CA PHE A 83 -12.91 -25.28 -3.35
C PHE A 83 -13.65 -24.99 -2.03
N PHE A 84 -13.07 -24.16 -1.17
CA PHE A 84 -13.53 -23.87 0.18
C PHE A 84 -14.09 -22.44 0.28
N ASP A 85 -13.41 -21.47 -0.33
CA ASP A 85 -13.84 -20.08 -0.40
C ASP A 85 -13.84 -19.58 -1.86
N PRO A 86 -14.98 -19.11 -2.40
CA PRO A 86 -15.03 -18.56 -3.75
C PRO A 86 -14.31 -17.20 -3.89
N GLU A 87 -14.09 -16.46 -2.81
CA GLU A 87 -13.51 -15.13 -2.83
C GLU A 87 -12.00 -15.17 -2.51
N ILE A 88 -11.18 -14.54 -3.36
CA ILE A 88 -9.72 -14.51 -3.21
C ILE A 88 -9.28 -13.93 -1.85
N SER A 89 -10.09 -13.04 -1.25
CA SER A 89 -9.83 -12.49 0.08
C SER A 89 -9.75 -13.56 1.18
N GLY A 90 -10.40 -14.71 0.99
CA GLY A 90 -10.34 -15.85 1.91
C GLY A 90 -9.20 -16.83 1.62
N TRP A 91 -8.35 -16.56 0.63
CA TRP A 91 -7.29 -17.48 0.22
C TRP A 91 -5.98 -17.26 1.00
N SER A 92 -5.93 -16.34 1.96
CA SER A 92 -4.73 -16.20 2.79
C SER A 92 -4.65 -17.32 3.82
N ILE A 93 -3.42 -17.76 4.12
CA ILE A 93 -3.14 -18.71 5.20
C ILE A 93 -2.62 -17.91 6.40
N SER A 94 -3.23 -18.07 7.56
CA SER A 94 -2.86 -17.31 8.77
C SER A 94 -2.20 -18.24 9.79
N GLU A 95 -0.99 -17.91 10.23
CA GLU A 95 -0.32 -18.58 11.35
C GLU A 95 -0.17 -20.12 11.18
N ALA A 96 0.04 -20.61 9.95
CA ALA A 96 0.24 -22.04 9.72
C ALA A 96 1.51 -22.55 10.42
N VAL A 97 1.39 -23.70 11.08
CA VAL A 97 2.49 -24.36 11.78
C VAL A 97 2.81 -25.68 11.09
N PHE A 98 4.04 -25.87 10.67
CA PHE A 98 4.55 -27.17 10.20
C PHE A 98 5.06 -28.00 11.38
N VAL A 99 4.83 -29.31 11.28
CA VAL A 99 5.21 -30.31 12.28
C VAL A 99 6.10 -31.36 11.64
N ALA A 100 7.26 -31.61 12.23
CA ALA A 100 8.10 -32.75 11.93
C ALA A 100 7.93 -33.81 13.01
N SER A 101 7.66 -35.04 12.62
CA SER A 101 7.56 -36.19 13.51
C SER A 101 8.51 -37.31 13.09
N ASP A 102 9.08 -38.03 14.06
CA ASP A 102 9.87 -39.23 13.78
C ASP A 102 9.03 -40.52 13.94
N GLN A 103 9.63 -41.66 13.60
CA GLN A 103 9.00 -42.98 13.76
C GLN A 103 8.69 -43.38 15.20
N PHE A 104 9.18 -42.64 16.19
CA PHE A 104 8.96 -42.85 17.63
C PHE A 104 7.98 -41.82 18.21
N SER A 105 7.30 -41.05 17.35
CA SER A 105 6.33 -40.02 17.72
C SER A 105 6.90 -38.82 18.47
N SER A 106 8.23 -38.60 18.45
CA SER A 106 8.79 -37.32 18.85
C SER A 106 8.41 -36.25 17.82
N LYS A 107 8.17 -35.02 18.27
CA LYS A 107 7.70 -33.92 17.43
C LYS A 107 8.53 -32.66 17.63
N ALA A 108 8.69 -31.90 16.55
CA ALA A 108 9.13 -30.51 16.57
C ALA A 108 8.16 -29.68 15.73
N ASN A 109 7.85 -28.48 16.20
CA ASN A 109 6.98 -27.53 15.52
C ASN A 109 7.81 -26.35 15.04
N SER A 110 7.43 -25.80 13.89
CA SER A 110 7.91 -24.50 13.43
C SER A 110 7.28 -23.36 14.23
N ILE A 111 7.83 -22.16 14.09
CA ILE A 111 7.10 -20.94 14.42
C ILE A 111 6.03 -20.67 13.34
N PRO A 112 4.91 -19.99 13.67
CA PRO A 112 3.84 -19.73 12.70
C PRO A 112 4.32 -18.96 11.46
N LEU A 113 3.80 -19.33 10.30
CA LEU A 113 4.00 -18.64 9.02
C LEU A 113 2.65 -18.17 8.47
N SER A 114 2.54 -16.91 8.10
CA SER A 114 1.37 -16.37 7.40
C SER A 114 1.67 -16.15 5.91
N ILE A 115 0.75 -16.54 5.04
CA ILE A 115 0.84 -16.33 3.59
C ILE A 115 -0.32 -15.44 3.16
N GLN A 116 -0.02 -14.20 2.79
CA GLN A 116 -1.00 -13.24 2.31
C GLN A 116 -1.22 -13.41 0.80
N VAL A 117 -2.49 -13.52 0.40
CA VAL A 117 -2.88 -13.56 -1.02
C VAL A 117 -3.51 -12.23 -1.41
N ILE A 118 -2.88 -11.53 -2.36
CA ILE A 118 -3.29 -10.23 -2.86
C ILE A 118 -3.94 -10.39 -4.24
N GLY A 119 -5.19 -9.96 -4.36
CA GLY A 119 -5.88 -9.84 -5.65
C GLY A 119 -5.33 -8.69 -6.47
N ILE A 120 -4.99 -8.94 -7.74
CA ILE A 120 -4.48 -7.93 -8.68
C ILE A 120 -5.26 -7.93 -9.99
N GLU A 121 -5.22 -6.79 -10.67
CA GLU A 121 -5.65 -6.64 -12.06
C GLU A 121 -4.48 -6.19 -12.91
N PHE A 122 -4.39 -6.72 -14.14
CA PHE A 122 -3.40 -6.21 -15.08
C PHE A 122 -3.77 -4.78 -15.49
N THR A 123 -2.81 -3.87 -15.36
CA THR A 123 -2.98 -2.46 -15.73
C THR A 123 -1.87 -1.98 -16.64
N VAL A 124 -2.19 -0.98 -17.45
CA VAL A 124 -1.24 -0.17 -18.20
C VAL A 124 -1.47 1.27 -17.76
N ASN A 125 -0.52 1.82 -17.02
CA ASN A 125 -0.60 3.19 -16.54
C ASN A 125 -0.35 4.17 -17.68
N ILE A 126 -0.93 5.37 -17.55
CA ILE A 126 -0.64 6.48 -18.44
C ILE A 126 0.80 6.94 -18.15
N PRO A 127 1.67 7.05 -19.17
CA PRO A 127 3.02 7.59 -19.00
C PRO A 127 3.01 9.03 -18.51
N ASP A 128 4.02 9.41 -17.74
CA ASP A 128 4.22 10.80 -17.29
C ASP A 128 4.34 11.77 -18.47
N GLU A 129 4.97 11.31 -19.55
CA GLU A 129 5.13 12.04 -20.80
C GLU A 129 4.51 11.29 -21.98
N THR A 130 3.58 11.94 -22.68
CA THR A 130 2.95 11.42 -23.91
C THR A 130 3.54 12.04 -25.18
N ARG A 131 4.50 12.96 -25.01
CA ARG A 131 5.23 13.60 -26.11
C ARG A 131 6.72 13.48 -25.81
N ILE A 132 7.44 12.78 -26.68
CA ILE A 132 8.87 12.48 -26.49
C ILE A 132 9.68 12.95 -27.69
N SER A 133 10.97 13.18 -27.46
CA SER A 133 11.97 13.51 -28.48
C SER A 133 12.39 12.26 -29.27
N GLU A 134 13.10 12.41 -30.40
CA GLU A 134 13.46 11.27 -31.28
C GLU A 134 14.45 10.27 -30.63
N ASP A 135 15.18 10.72 -29.61
CA ASP A 135 16.22 10.02 -28.88
C ASP A 135 15.79 9.57 -27.47
N GLU A 136 14.51 9.73 -27.13
CA GLU A 136 13.91 9.32 -25.86
C GLU A 136 13.05 8.05 -25.99
N ASP A 137 12.75 7.45 -24.83
CA ASP A 137 11.86 6.30 -24.70
C ASP A 137 10.55 6.73 -24.02
N ALA A 138 9.40 6.30 -24.54
CA ALA A 138 8.14 6.39 -23.80
C ALA A 138 8.11 5.30 -22.74
N ILE A 139 8.14 5.69 -21.46
CA ILE A 139 8.13 4.75 -20.33
C ILE A 139 6.68 4.42 -19.95
N PHE A 140 6.31 3.16 -20.11
CA PHE A 140 5.06 2.62 -19.62
C PHE A 140 5.30 1.81 -18.36
N THR A 141 4.36 1.86 -17.43
CA THR A 141 4.36 1.07 -16.20
C THR A 141 2.99 0.43 -15.98
N GLY A 142 2.90 -0.49 -15.04
CA GLY A 142 1.64 -1.08 -14.66
C GLY A 142 1.79 -2.17 -13.62
N ILE A 143 0.68 -2.85 -13.35
CA ILE A 143 0.60 -4.01 -12.48
C ILE A 143 0.37 -5.26 -13.34
N GLY A 144 0.94 -6.39 -12.93
CA GLY A 144 0.69 -7.70 -13.51
C GLY A 144 1.08 -8.82 -12.54
N LEU A 145 0.86 -10.07 -12.93
CA LEU A 145 1.27 -11.22 -12.13
C LEU A 145 2.79 -11.40 -12.23
N PRO A 146 3.53 -11.48 -11.10
CA PRO A 146 4.98 -11.66 -11.09
C PRO A 146 5.48 -12.79 -11.99
N GLY A 147 6.62 -12.56 -12.65
CA GLY A 147 7.24 -13.51 -13.57
C GLY A 147 6.57 -13.62 -14.95
N ARG A 148 5.40 -13.00 -15.17
CA ARG A 148 4.77 -12.96 -16.49
C ARG A 148 5.46 -11.96 -17.42
N THR A 149 5.37 -12.21 -18.71
CA THR A 149 5.90 -11.31 -19.73
C THR A 149 4.82 -10.36 -20.24
N VAL A 150 5.16 -9.08 -20.32
CA VAL A 150 4.37 -8.05 -21.02
C VAL A 150 5.07 -7.73 -22.33
N THR A 151 4.36 -7.74 -23.45
CA THR A 151 4.92 -7.41 -24.78
C THR A 151 4.19 -6.22 -25.39
N ALA A 152 4.91 -5.15 -25.72
CA ALA A 152 4.34 -4.02 -26.45
C ALA A 152 4.41 -4.23 -27.97
N THR A 153 3.36 -3.85 -28.66
CA THR A 153 3.27 -3.89 -30.13
C THR A 153 2.75 -2.56 -30.68
N ILE A 154 3.16 -2.21 -31.89
CA ILE A 154 2.63 -1.07 -32.64
C ILE A 154 2.21 -1.59 -34.02
N GLY A 155 0.92 -1.42 -34.37
CA GLY A 155 0.37 -1.96 -35.62
C GLY A 155 0.57 -3.48 -35.75
N GLY A 156 0.52 -4.21 -34.63
CA GLY A 156 0.77 -5.65 -34.57
C GLY A 156 2.24 -6.08 -34.59
N THR A 157 3.20 -5.17 -34.77
CA THR A 157 4.63 -5.50 -34.73
C THR A 157 5.18 -5.36 -33.31
N PRO A 158 5.83 -6.39 -32.73
CA PRO A 158 6.48 -6.27 -31.42
C PRO A 158 7.59 -5.22 -31.42
N VAL A 159 7.56 -4.33 -30.43
CA VAL A 159 8.54 -3.23 -30.31
C VAL A 159 9.45 -3.37 -29.10
N ASN A 160 8.94 -3.90 -27.97
CA ASN A 160 9.72 -4.25 -26.79
C ASN A 160 8.95 -5.25 -25.89
N SER A 161 9.62 -5.82 -24.89
CA SER A 161 9.04 -6.73 -23.89
C SER A 161 9.73 -6.57 -22.53
N THR A 162 9.01 -6.86 -21.45
CA THR A 162 9.52 -6.83 -20.08
C THR A 162 8.89 -7.97 -19.28
N VAL A 163 9.48 -8.28 -18.12
CA VAL A 163 8.94 -9.25 -17.17
C VAL A 163 8.41 -8.49 -15.96
N VAL A 164 7.27 -8.92 -15.43
CA VAL A 164 6.70 -8.37 -14.20
C VAL A 164 7.57 -8.79 -13.02
N SER A 165 7.95 -7.81 -12.20
CA SER A 165 8.78 -7.97 -11.01
C SER A 165 8.02 -8.71 -9.89
N GLU A 166 8.76 -9.11 -8.86
CA GLU A 166 8.20 -9.81 -7.68
C GLU A 166 7.18 -8.98 -6.91
N ASP A 167 7.26 -7.65 -6.96
CA ASP A 167 6.34 -6.71 -6.32
C ASP A 167 5.07 -6.43 -7.16
N SER A 168 4.82 -7.23 -8.19
CA SER A 168 3.74 -7.09 -9.19
C SER A 168 3.86 -5.90 -10.16
N THR A 169 4.92 -5.10 -10.07
CA THR A 169 5.11 -3.96 -10.97
C THR A 169 5.86 -4.34 -12.23
N TRP A 170 5.62 -3.62 -13.33
CA TRP A 170 6.43 -3.72 -14.53
C TRP A 170 6.72 -2.34 -15.11
N SER A 171 7.84 -2.23 -15.82
CA SER A 171 8.23 -1.03 -16.55
C SER A 171 8.83 -1.41 -17.90
N MET A 172 8.50 -0.63 -18.94
CA MET A 172 8.99 -0.83 -20.30
C MET A 172 9.15 0.51 -21.02
N GLY A 173 10.33 0.77 -21.57
CA GLY A 173 10.55 1.85 -22.52
C GLY A 173 10.21 1.43 -23.95
N ILE A 174 9.44 2.24 -24.67
CA ILE A 174 9.26 2.10 -26.12
C ILE A 174 10.06 3.21 -26.80
N PRO A 175 11.14 2.89 -27.53
CA PRO A 175 11.97 3.90 -28.17
C PRO A 175 11.21 4.71 -29.21
N ALA A 176 11.41 6.03 -29.24
CA ALA A 176 10.80 6.92 -30.24
C ALA A 176 11.09 6.48 -31.68
N SER A 177 12.27 5.90 -31.94
CA SER A 177 12.63 5.31 -33.24
C SER A 177 11.69 4.20 -33.74
N ARG A 178 10.83 3.64 -32.87
CA ARG A 178 9.78 2.66 -33.21
C ARG A 178 8.44 3.31 -33.55
N ILE A 179 8.30 4.63 -33.40
CA ILE A 179 7.05 5.36 -33.51
C ILE A 179 7.13 6.35 -34.69
N SER A 180 6.29 6.15 -35.70
CA SER A 180 6.21 7.05 -36.87
C SER A 180 5.31 8.26 -36.57
N GLY A 181 5.87 9.28 -35.92
CA GLY A 181 5.20 10.55 -35.57
C GLY A 181 4.20 10.44 -34.43
N SER A 182 3.28 9.47 -34.46
CA SER A 182 2.49 9.08 -33.28
C SER A 182 1.98 7.65 -33.38
N ALA A 183 1.84 6.96 -32.25
CA ALA A 183 1.29 5.62 -32.18
C ALA A 183 0.52 5.39 -30.88
N THR A 184 -0.46 4.50 -30.92
CA THR A 184 -1.08 3.92 -29.72
C THR A 184 -0.52 2.50 -29.57
N PRO A 185 0.39 2.25 -28.63
CA PRO A 185 0.91 0.90 -28.41
C PRO A 185 -0.17 -0.01 -27.83
N GLN A 186 -0.08 -1.30 -28.13
CA GLN A 186 -0.91 -2.35 -27.57
C GLN A 186 -0.05 -3.32 -26.77
N PHE A 187 -0.48 -3.64 -25.56
CA PHE A 187 0.21 -4.51 -24.62
C PHE A 187 -0.44 -5.87 -24.62
N LYS A 188 0.36 -6.90 -24.93
CA LYS A 188 -0.02 -8.31 -24.86
C LYS A 188 0.35 -8.87 -23.51
N TYR A 189 -0.64 -9.41 -22.83
CA TYR A 189 -0.50 -9.99 -21.50
C TYR A 189 -1.59 -11.05 -21.28
N GLY A 190 -1.23 -12.22 -20.75
CA GLY A 190 -2.20 -13.29 -20.45
C GLY A 190 -3.00 -13.79 -21.67
N GLY A 191 -2.49 -13.60 -22.89
CA GLY A 191 -3.22 -13.91 -24.14
C GLY A 191 -4.24 -12.84 -24.57
N MET A 192 -4.39 -11.77 -23.79
CA MET A 192 -5.26 -10.62 -24.08
C MET A 192 -4.43 -9.43 -24.61
N GLU A 193 -5.13 -8.48 -25.23
CA GLU A 193 -4.55 -7.22 -25.74
C GLU A 193 -5.17 -6.04 -24.99
N TYR A 194 -4.32 -5.12 -24.54
CA TYR A 194 -4.69 -3.92 -23.78
C TYR A 194 -4.15 -2.68 -24.51
N ASP A 195 -5.01 -1.70 -24.74
CA ASP A 195 -4.59 -0.46 -25.39
C ASP A 195 -3.82 0.42 -24.39
N GLY A 196 -2.67 0.94 -24.82
CA GLY A 196 -1.94 1.97 -24.11
C GLY A 196 -2.42 3.38 -24.43
N THR A 197 -1.76 4.37 -23.83
CA THR A 197 -1.97 5.78 -24.17
C THR A 197 -1.23 6.14 -25.46
N LYS A 198 -1.84 6.97 -26.31
CA LYS A 198 -1.20 7.48 -27.54
C LYS A 198 0.04 8.31 -27.21
N ILE A 199 1.17 7.96 -27.85
CA ILE A 199 2.44 8.68 -27.79
C ILE A 199 2.65 9.46 -29.08
N ILE A 200 3.19 10.67 -28.97
CA ILE A 200 3.56 11.53 -30.09
C ILE A 200 5.08 11.76 -30.03
N VAL A 201 5.78 11.46 -31.12
CA VAL A 201 7.18 11.84 -31.27
C VAL A 201 7.22 13.20 -31.93
N SER A 202 7.86 14.16 -31.29
CA SER A 202 8.05 15.49 -31.87
C SER A 202 9.39 16.07 -31.48
N ASP A 203 10.05 16.68 -32.46
CA ASP A 203 11.33 17.40 -32.34
C ASP A 203 11.26 18.67 -31.46
N SER A 204 10.13 18.89 -30.79
CA SER A 204 9.94 20.02 -29.90
C SER A 204 10.58 19.68 -28.56
N THR A 205 11.80 20.19 -28.36
CA THR A 205 12.34 20.53 -27.05
C THR A 205 11.17 20.97 -26.19
N SER A 206 10.81 20.18 -25.16
CA SER A 206 9.73 20.53 -24.27
C SER A 206 10.05 21.94 -23.77
N GLY A 207 9.31 22.91 -24.30
CA GLY A 207 9.39 24.29 -23.88
C GLY A 207 8.77 24.31 -22.50
N GLY A 208 9.55 23.88 -21.50
CA GLY A 208 9.19 24.02 -20.11
C GLY A 208 8.71 25.45 -19.97
N ILE A 209 7.43 25.60 -19.60
CA ILE A 209 6.85 26.89 -19.28
C ILE A 209 7.82 27.54 -18.31
N SER A 210 8.51 28.55 -18.82
CA SER A 210 9.63 29.17 -18.14
C SER A 210 9.23 29.47 -16.71
N MET A 211 10.08 29.15 -15.73
CA MET A 211 9.83 29.44 -14.30
C MET A 211 9.33 30.88 -14.08
N PHE A 212 9.73 31.82 -14.95
CA PHE A 212 9.25 33.19 -14.98
C PHE A 212 7.74 33.36 -15.24
N VAL A 213 7.11 32.49 -16.04
CA VAL A 213 5.65 32.51 -16.30
C VAL A 213 4.89 32.02 -15.07
N ILE A 214 5.37 30.96 -14.41
CA ILE A 214 4.76 30.44 -13.18
C ILE A 214 4.90 31.47 -12.04
N ILE A 215 6.08 32.07 -11.89
CA ILE A 215 6.32 33.15 -10.91
C ILE A 215 5.43 34.37 -11.20
N ALA A 216 5.23 34.74 -12.47
CA ALA A 216 4.34 35.84 -12.83
C ALA A 216 2.88 35.55 -12.47
N ILE A 217 2.39 34.33 -12.69
CA ILE A 217 1.03 33.93 -12.32
C ILE A 217 0.85 33.95 -10.80
N ILE A 218 1.81 33.42 -10.03
CA ILE A 218 1.77 33.44 -8.56
C ILE A 218 1.79 34.87 -8.03
N LEU A 219 2.61 35.77 -8.62
CA LEU A 219 2.62 37.19 -8.24
C LEU A 219 1.29 37.88 -8.50
N VAL A 220 0.63 37.60 -9.63
CA VAL A 220 -0.69 38.19 -9.93
C VAL A 220 -1.75 37.70 -8.95
N ILE A 221 -1.75 36.41 -8.60
CA ILE A 221 -2.67 35.85 -7.60
C ILE A 221 -2.37 36.43 -6.22
N ALA A 222 -1.11 36.55 -5.83
CA ALA A 222 -0.69 37.13 -4.55
C ALA A 222 -1.09 38.61 -4.44
N ILE A 223 -0.96 39.40 -5.52
CA ILE A 223 -1.40 40.80 -5.54
C ILE A 223 -2.94 40.90 -5.45
N GLY A 224 -3.67 40.02 -6.14
CA GLY A 224 -5.13 39.95 -6.04
C GLY A 224 -5.62 39.56 -4.64
N ALA A 225 -4.99 38.57 -4.01
CA ALA A 225 -5.29 38.15 -2.64
C ALA A 225 -4.91 39.24 -1.61
N PHE A 226 -3.80 39.94 -1.82
CA PHE A 226 -3.38 41.06 -0.98
C PHE A 226 -4.34 42.25 -1.08
N ALA A 227 -4.90 42.53 -2.26
CA ALA A 227 -5.92 43.57 -2.41
C ALA A 227 -7.26 43.23 -1.73
N TYR A 228 -7.64 41.95 -1.69
CA TYR A 228 -8.83 41.50 -0.95
C TYR A 228 -8.66 41.68 0.56
N PHE A 229 -7.47 41.39 1.10
CA PHE A 229 -7.19 41.44 2.53
C PHE A 229 -7.22 42.86 3.15
N PHE A 230 -7.12 43.92 2.35
CA PHE A 230 -7.13 45.33 2.82
C PHE A 230 -8.44 46.08 2.56
N ILE A 231 -9.43 45.47 1.89
CA ILE A 231 -10.74 46.11 1.65
C ILE A 231 -11.75 45.77 2.77
N GLU A 232 -11.52 44.73 3.56
CA GLU A 232 -12.50 44.24 4.55
C GLU A 232 -12.27 44.77 5.99
N PHE A 233 -11.42 45.77 6.19
CA PHE A 233 -11.26 46.48 7.48
C PHE A 233 -11.85 47.89 7.43
N GLU A 234 -13.15 47.97 7.20
CA GLU A 234 -13.99 49.09 7.69
C GLU A 234 -15.44 48.61 7.68
N ASP A 235 -15.83 47.84 8.71
CA ASP A 235 -17.20 47.96 9.22
C ASP A 235 -17.16 47.92 10.74
N ASP A 236 -17.61 49.04 11.29
CA ASP A 236 -17.46 49.44 12.66
C ASP A 236 -18.27 48.52 13.58
N SER A 237 -17.66 48.23 14.73
CA SER A 237 -18.35 47.78 15.92
C SER A 237 -19.60 48.63 16.22
N ALA A 238 -20.78 48.02 16.18
CA ALA A 238 -21.97 48.58 16.82
C ALA A 238 -22.94 47.47 17.24
N LEU A 239 -22.65 46.81 18.37
CA LEU A 239 -23.69 46.12 19.13
C LEU A 239 -24.44 47.14 20.00
N GLU A 240 -25.70 47.32 19.61
CA GLU A 240 -26.94 47.45 20.40
C GLU A 240 -27.12 48.48 21.54
N SER A 241 -28.39 48.91 21.61
CA SER A 241 -29.15 49.48 22.74
C SER A 241 -29.21 51.01 22.86
N ASP A 242 -30.45 51.50 22.69
CA ASP A 242 -30.97 52.77 23.19
C ASP A 242 -30.77 52.82 24.71
N TYR A 243 -30.09 53.85 25.25
CA TYR A 243 -30.50 54.60 26.45
C TYR A 243 -29.52 55.75 26.76
N ASN A 244 -30.11 56.82 27.28
CA ASN A 244 -29.59 58.17 27.44
C ASN A 244 -28.55 58.33 28.58
N LYS A 245 -27.41 58.91 28.21
CA LYS A 245 -26.54 59.89 28.89
C LYS A 245 -26.57 60.02 30.43
N ASP A 246 -25.35 59.91 30.96
CA ASP A 246 -24.80 60.35 32.25
C ASP A 246 -24.46 59.23 33.26
N GLU A 247 -23.19 59.26 33.69
CA GLU A 247 -22.52 58.53 34.79
C GLU A 247 -21.77 57.21 34.44
N ARG A 248 -20.43 57.29 34.48
CA ARG A 248 -19.52 56.13 34.56
C ARG A 248 -19.48 55.57 35.98
N PRO A 249 -19.31 54.24 36.12
CA PRO A 249 -18.43 53.71 37.15
C PRO A 249 -17.32 52.79 36.57
N LYS A 250 -16.15 52.83 37.22
CA LYS A 250 -15.01 51.93 37.05
C LYS A 250 -15.30 50.58 37.73
N VAL A 251 -14.86 49.46 37.14
CA VAL A 251 -14.68 48.15 37.80
C VAL A 251 -13.52 47.46 37.06
N GLU A 252 -12.27 47.51 37.53
CA GLU A 252 -11.56 46.48 38.33
C GLU A 252 -11.71 45.06 37.74
N GLU A 253 -10.69 44.59 37.01
CA GLU A 253 -10.54 43.20 36.57
C GLU A 253 -9.96 42.37 37.74
N ASP A 254 -10.74 41.42 38.24
CA ASP A 254 -10.30 40.50 39.28
C ASP A 254 -9.25 39.52 38.73
N ARG A 255 -8.11 39.47 39.40
CA ARG A 255 -6.95 38.63 39.05
C ARG A 255 -7.27 37.13 38.99
N PHE A 256 -8.23 36.67 39.79
CA PHE A 256 -8.58 35.26 39.91
C PHE A 256 -9.98 35.00 39.37
N VAL A 257 -10.08 34.07 38.41
CA VAL A 257 -11.34 33.69 37.76
C VAL A 257 -11.69 32.25 38.12
N LYS A 258 -12.95 32.02 38.48
CA LYS A 258 -13.47 30.68 38.74
C LYS A 258 -13.95 30.06 37.44
N ASP A 259 -13.61 28.78 37.25
CA ASP A 259 -14.03 28.01 36.09
C ASP A 259 -14.83 26.78 36.55
N ASP A 260 -15.95 26.54 35.87
CA ASP A 260 -16.90 25.51 36.24
C ASP A 260 -16.37 24.09 35.97
N ASP A 261 -15.39 23.93 35.07
CA ASP A 261 -14.78 22.65 34.72
C ASP A 261 -13.67 22.22 35.71
N HIS A 262 -13.23 23.13 36.59
CA HIS A 262 -12.17 22.90 37.58
C HIS A 262 -12.61 23.27 39.02
N PRO A 263 -13.54 22.52 39.63
CA PRO A 263 -14.07 22.85 40.95
C PRO A 263 -12.99 22.78 42.05
N GLY A 264 -12.86 23.85 42.82
CA GLY A 264 -11.86 24.00 43.89
C GLY A 264 -10.56 24.68 43.46
N TRP A 265 -10.47 25.14 42.20
CA TRP A 265 -9.32 25.85 41.64
C TRP A 265 -9.75 27.17 40.98
N LEU A 266 -8.88 28.18 41.05
CA LEU A 266 -9.02 29.47 40.40
C LEU A 266 -7.92 29.66 39.37
N TRP A 267 -8.23 30.31 38.26
CA TRP A 267 -7.27 30.73 37.25
C TRP A 267 -6.69 32.10 37.59
N ASP A 268 -5.37 32.22 37.81
CA ASP A 268 -4.68 33.50 37.97
C ASP A 268 -4.34 34.09 36.60
N ASN A 269 -5.03 35.15 36.19
CA ASN A 269 -4.80 35.80 34.90
C ASN A 269 -3.42 36.47 34.77
N GLU A 270 -2.74 36.80 35.88
CA GLU A 270 -1.42 37.43 35.82
C GLU A 270 -0.30 36.40 35.61
N LYS A 271 -0.49 35.18 36.13
CA LYS A 271 0.52 34.11 36.07
C LYS A 271 0.17 32.99 35.09
N GLU A 272 -1.05 32.97 34.59
CA GLU A 272 -1.59 31.93 33.70
C GLU A 272 -1.44 30.52 34.31
N GLU A 273 -1.77 30.39 35.60
CA GLU A 273 -1.72 29.11 36.32
C GLU A 273 -2.95 28.88 37.22
N TRP A 274 -3.26 27.61 37.49
CA TRP A 274 -4.33 27.21 38.41
C TRP A 274 -3.83 27.23 39.86
N VAL A 275 -4.55 27.91 40.74
CA VAL A 275 -4.27 27.95 42.19
C VAL A 275 -5.45 27.40 43.01
N PRO A 276 -5.23 26.67 44.12
CA PRO A 276 -6.31 26.13 44.94
C PRO A 276 -7.13 27.25 45.61
N GLU A 277 -8.46 27.10 45.68
CA GLU A 277 -9.37 28.09 46.31
C GLU A 277 -9.08 28.35 47.80
N GLU A 278 -8.46 27.40 48.51
CA GLU A 278 -8.28 27.46 49.96
C GLU A 278 -7.16 28.41 50.45
N GLU A 279 -6.33 28.97 49.56
CA GLU A 279 -5.22 29.87 49.95
C GLU A 279 -5.56 31.38 49.93
N ASN A 280 -6.76 31.81 49.51
CA ASN A 280 -7.10 33.24 49.35
C ASN A 280 -8.22 33.76 50.28
N ASN A 281 -8.51 33.08 51.39
CA ASN A 281 -9.43 33.58 52.43
C ASN A 281 -8.71 34.18 53.64
N GLN A 282 -7.86 35.20 53.41
CA GLN A 282 -7.39 36.13 54.44
C GLN A 282 -7.13 37.54 53.92
#